data_AF-A0A1A9KKQ2-F1
#
_entry.id   AF-A0A1A9KKQ2-F1
#
_cell.length_a   1.000
_cell.length_b   1.000
_cell.length_c   1.000
_cell.angle_alpha   90.00
_cell.angle_beta   90.00
_cell.angle_gamma   90.00
#
_symmetry.space_group_name_H-M   'P 1'
#
loop_
_entity.id
_entity.type
_entity.pdbx_description
1 polymer ?
#
loop_
_entity_poly.entity_id
_entity_poly.type
_entity_poly.pdbx_seq_one_letter_code
_entity_poly.pdbx_strand_id
1 'polypeptide(L)'
;MIDQPGLEDWNYQVLMLIQALVGKISTNFRMVTLLWDGDEWVLKFYLEENLEEDVEEIEDVVCQYTAYQDSSLRCRSELTVGSGSLPGFTGVGRVVFRRKEPVSG
;
A
#
# COMPACT_ATOMS: atom_id res chain seq x y z
N MET A 1 -7.31 -24.51 -5.48
CA MET A 1 -6.91 -23.23 -6.09
C MET A 1 -7.57 -22.16 -5.27
N ILE A 2 -6.81 -21.22 -4.74
CA ILE A 2 -7.41 -19.99 -4.22
C ILE A 2 -7.70 -19.16 -5.47
N ASP A 3 -8.98 -18.95 -5.75
CA ASP A 3 -9.39 -18.15 -6.89
C ASP A 3 -8.88 -16.72 -6.71
N GLN A 4 -8.41 -16.10 -7.80
CA GLN A 4 -8.03 -14.69 -7.76
C GLN A 4 -9.24 -13.85 -7.31
N PRO A 5 -9.01 -12.79 -6.50
CA PRO A 5 -10.08 -11.88 -6.11
C PRO A 5 -10.78 -11.29 -7.33
N GLY A 6 -12.10 -11.19 -7.26
CA GLY A 6 -12.90 -10.56 -8.29
C GLY A 6 -12.65 -9.05 -8.38
N LEU A 7 -13.21 -8.41 -9.41
CA LEU A 7 -13.10 -6.96 -9.56
C LEU A 7 -13.74 -6.22 -8.36
N GLU A 8 -14.85 -6.73 -7.84
CA GLU A 8 -15.54 -6.15 -6.67
C GLU A 8 -14.66 -6.20 -5.43
N ASP A 9 -14.05 -7.35 -5.13
CA ASP A 9 -13.11 -7.51 -4.02
C ASP A 9 -11.95 -6.53 -4.14
N TRP A 10 -11.32 -6.49 -5.32
CA TRP A 10 -10.24 -5.55 -5.56
C TRP A 10 -10.64 -4.08 -5.39
N ASN A 11 -11.83 -3.71 -5.84
CA ASN A 11 -12.33 -2.33 -5.71
C ASN A 11 -12.58 -1.99 -4.25
N TYR A 12 -13.20 -2.90 -3.51
CA TYR A 12 -13.42 -2.76 -2.08
C TYR A 12 -12.09 -2.58 -1.34
N GLN A 13 -11.11 -3.44 -1.61
CA GLN A 13 -9.82 -3.38 -0.92
C GLN A 13 -9.03 -2.10 -1.22
N VAL A 14 -9.05 -1.64 -2.48
CA VAL A 14 -8.46 -0.35 -2.85
C VAL A 14 -9.16 0.79 -2.10
N LEU A 15 -10.49 0.79 -2.04
CA LEU A 15 -11.24 1.84 -1.34
C LEU A 15 -10.92 1.84 0.16
N MET A 16 -10.85 0.68 0.81
CA MET A 16 -10.51 0.59 2.23
C MET A 16 -9.09 1.08 2.51
N LEU A 17 -8.13 0.76 1.63
CA LEU A 17 -6.76 1.28 1.76
C LEU A 17 -6.71 2.79 1.55
N ILE A 18 -7.47 3.33 0.58
CA ILE A 18 -7.59 4.79 0.41
C ILE A 18 -8.15 5.45 1.67
N GLN A 19 -9.18 4.87 2.30
CA GLN A 19 -9.75 5.42 3.53
C GLN A 19 -8.75 5.41 4.69
N ALA A 20 -8.00 4.31 4.86
CA ALA A 20 -6.97 4.21 5.90
C ALA A 20 -5.82 5.21 5.71
N LEU A 21 -5.53 5.62 4.47
CA LEU A 21 -4.47 6.59 4.15
C LEU A 21 -4.88 8.06 4.39
N VAL A 22 -6.15 8.35 4.63
CA VAL A 22 -6.65 9.73 4.75
C VAL A 22 -5.97 10.44 5.93
N GLY A 23 -5.22 11.51 5.63
CA GLY A 23 -4.53 12.31 6.62
C GLY A 23 -3.19 11.74 7.11
N LYS A 24 -2.76 10.57 6.63
CA LYS A 24 -1.51 9.91 7.05
C LYS A 24 -0.36 10.02 6.03
N ILE A 25 -0.64 10.45 4.80
CA ILE A 25 0.37 10.58 3.74
C ILE A 25 1.17 11.89 3.91
N SER A 26 2.44 11.76 4.28
CA SER A 26 3.41 12.85 4.27
C SER A 26 4.11 13.01 2.91
N THR A 27 4.96 14.02 2.77
CA THR A 27 5.82 14.13 1.57
C THR A 27 6.82 13.00 1.47
N ASN A 28 7.18 12.31 2.55
CA ASN A 28 8.16 11.22 2.54
C ASN A 28 7.61 9.95 1.85
N PHE A 29 6.28 9.80 1.78
CA PHE A 29 5.66 8.73 1.02
C PHE A 29 5.87 8.93 -0.49
N ARG A 30 6.50 7.95 -1.12
CA ARG A 30 6.74 7.91 -2.56
C ARG A 30 5.64 7.16 -3.30
N MET A 31 5.21 6.02 -2.76
CA MET A 31 4.22 5.16 -3.39
C MET A 31 3.53 4.24 -2.37
N VAL A 32 2.27 3.92 -2.61
CA VAL A 32 1.53 2.85 -1.92
C VAL A 32 0.85 1.97 -2.94
N THR A 33 1.03 0.65 -2.83
CA THR A 33 0.41 -0.33 -3.73
C THR A 33 -0.27 -1.44 -2.96
N LEU A 34 -1.34 -1.98 -3.56
CA LEU A 34 -2.02 -3.17 -3.08
C LEU A 34 -1.82 -4.32 -4.07
N LEU A 35 -1.34 -5.45 -3.58
CA LEU A 35 -1.12 -6.67 -4.35
C LEU A 35 -1.90 -7.83 -3.74
N TRP A 36 -2.36 -8.75 -4.59
CA TRP A 36 -2.76 -10.10 -4.17
C TRP A 36 -1.63 -11.06 -4.55
N ASP A 37 -1.03 -11.75 -3.58
CA ASP A 37 0.10 -12.65 -3.85
C ASP A 37 -0.31 -14.12 -4.10
N GLY A 38 -1.61 -14.39 -4.02
CA GLY A 38 -2.19 -15.72 -4.18
C GLY A 38 -2.89 -16.24 -2.92
N ASP A 39 -2.50 -15.74 -1.74
CA ASP A 39 -3.03 -16.19 -0.46
C ASP A 39 -3.40 -15.02 0.48
N GLU A 40 -2.73 -13.87 0.32
CA GLU A 40 -2.97 -12.70 1.15
C GLU A 40 -2.88 -11.39 0.37
N TRP A 41 -3.48 -10.35 0.96
CA TRP A 41 -3.30 -8.98 0.51
C TRP A 41 -1.98 -8.42 1.03
N VAL A 42 -1.22 -7.79 0.15
CA VAL A 42 0.08 -7.21 0.46
C VAL A 42 0.02 -5.71 0.24
N LEU A 43 0.13 -4.95 1.32
CA LEU A 43 0.21 -3.49 1.32
C LEU A 43 1.68 -3.12 1.23
N LYS A 44 2.10 -2.50 0.13
CA LYS A 44 3.50 -2.09 -0.04
C LYS A 44 3.63 -0.59 0.08
N PHE A 45 4.50 -0.17 0.97
CA PHE A 45 4.82 1.22 1.24
C PHE A 45 6.24 1.52 0.76
N TYR A 46 6.39 2.65 0.10
CA TYR A 46 7.67 3.14 -0.40
C TYR A 46 7.91 4.51 0.21
N LEU A 47 8.92 4.63 1.05
CA LEU A 47 9.37 5.89 1.66
C LEU A 47 10.69 6.34 1.04
N GLU A 48 10.93 7.65 1.05
CA GLU A 48 12.21 8.22 0.63
C GLU A 48 13.27 8.03 1.70
N GLU A 49 12.90 8.31 2.96
CA GLU A 49 13.72 8.21 4.16
C GLU A 49 13.06 7.34 5.22
N ASN A 50 13.86 6.73 6.11
CA ASN A 50 13.34 5.93 7.22
C ASN A 50 13.07 6.83 8.43
N LEU A 51 11.91 7.50 8.43
CA LEU A 51 11.48 8.36 9.52
C LEU A 51 10.53 7.59 10.45
N GLU A 52 10.77 7.65 11.75
CA GLU A 52 9.99 6.92 12.77
C GLU A 52 8.49 7.30 12.71
N GLU A 53 8.18 8.58 12.57
CA GLU A 53 6.80 9.09 12.43
C GLU A 53 6.08 8.43 11.24
N ASP A 54 6.71 8.31 10.07
CA ASP A 54 6.06 7.67 8.91
C ASP A 54 5.90 6.15 9.10
N VAL A 55 6.77 5.51 9.88
CA VAL A 55 6.64 4.09 10.22
C VAL A 55 5.46 3.86 11.17
N GLU A 56 5.33 4.68 12.22
CA GLU A 56 4.16 4.67 13.11
C GLU A 56 2.86 4.90 12.32
N GLU A 57 2.88 5.84 11.37
CA GLU A 57 1.76 6.13 10.49
C GLU A 57 1.39 4.94 9.59
N ILE A 58 2.38 4.17 9.10
CA ILE A 58 2.12 2.93 8.35
C ILE A 58 1.46 1.88 9.25
N GLU A 59 1.89 1.73 10.50
CA GLU A 59 1.27 0.79 11.44
C GLU A 59 -0.19 1.16 11.72
N ASP A 60 -0.48 2.44 11.91
CA ASP A 60 -1.83 2.99 12.03
C ASP A 60 -2.68 2.67 10.79
N VAL A 61 -2.14 2.89 9.58
CA VAL A 61 -2.83 2.58 8.32
C VAL A 61 -3.16 1.09 8.23
N VAL A 62 -2.23 0.20 8.57
CA VAL A 62 -2.46 -1.25 8.55
C VAL A 62 -3.54 -1.65 9.58
N CYS A 63 -3.51 -1.06 10.77
CA CYS A 63 -4.52 -1.28 11.81
C CYS A 63 -5.92 -0.85 11.33
N GLN A 64 -6.03 0.36 10.77
CA GLN A 64 -7.30 0.87 10.24
C GLN A 64 -7.79 0.04 9.04
N TYR A 65 -6.90 -0.28 8.12
CA TYR A 65 -7.22 -1.07 6.94
C TYR A 65 -7.76 -2.45 7.33
N THR A 66 -7.15 -3.12 8.30
CA THR A 66 -7.60 -4.44 8.79
C THR A 66 -8.90 -4.35 9.60
N ALA A 67 -9.15 -3.24 10.30
CA ALA A 67 -10.39 -3.01 11.03
C ALA A 67 -11.63 -2.86 10.12
N TYR A 68 -11.45 -2.48 8.85
CA TYR A 68 -12.56 -2.43 7.88
C TYR A 68 -13.02 -3.83 7.43
N GLN A 69 -12.24 -4.87 7.71
CA GLN A 69 -12.35 -6.16 7.05
C GLN A 69 -13.12 -7.16 7.90
N ASP A 70 -13.65 -8.18 7.24
CA ASP A 70 -14.12 -9.36 7.95
C ASP A 70 -12.95 -10.12 8.59
N SER A 71 -13.22 -10.79 9.71
CA SER A 71 -12.22 -11.49 10.56
C SER A 71 -11.35 -12.55 9.85
N SER A 72 -11.63 -12.88 8.59
CA SER A 72 -10.89 -13.86 7.79
C SER A 72 -9.85 -13.26 6.84
N LEU A 73 -9.66 -11.93 6.80
CA LEU A 73 -8.69 -11.32 5.90
C LEU A 73 -7.25 -11.72 6.28
N ARG A 74 -6.50 -12.25 5.32
CA ARG A 74 -5.05 -12.42 5.42
C ARG A 74 -4.38 -11.22 4.78
N CYS A 75 -3.55 -10.52 5.55
CA CYS A 75 -2.94 -9.26 5.15
C CYS A 75 -1.56 -9.12 5.79
N ARG A 76 -0.60 -8.62 5.02
CA ARG A 76 0.70 -8.15 5.53
C ARG A 76 1.12 -6.85 4.85
N SER A 77 2.03 -6.14 5.51
CA SER A 77 2.67 -4.95 4.95
C SER A 77 4.13 -5.22 4.59
N GLU A 78 4.61 -4.50 3.58
CA GLU A 78 6.02 -4.44 3.18
C GLU A 78 6.44 -2.97 3.13
N LEU A 79 7.61 -2.64 3.68
CA LEU A 79 8.19 -1.30 3.62
C LEU A 79 9.50 -1.34 2.82
N THR A 80 9.61 -0.49 1.82
CA THR A 80 10.84 -0.20 1.08
C THR A 80 11.24 1.24 1.30
N VAL A 81 12.50 1.46 1.70
CA VAL A 81 13.04 2.82 1.91
C VAL A 81 14.14 3.11 0.89
N GLY A 82 14.10 4.30 0.32
CA GLY A 82 15.19 4.87 -0.46
C GLY A 82 14.70 5.73 -1.61
N SER A 83 15.65 6.31 -2.36
CA SER A 83 15.40 7.20 -3.50
C SER A 83 15.61 6.53 -4.87
N GLY A 84 15.81 5.20 -4.89
CA GLY A 84 15.96 4.43 -6.13
C GLY A 84 14.71 4.46 -7.01
N SER A 85 14.82 3.99 -8.26
CA SER A 85 13.69 3.95 -9.18
C SER A 85 12.51 3.17 -8.59
N LEU A 86 11.36 3.82 -8.49
CA LEU A 86 10.11 3.13 -8.14
C LEU A 86 9.77 2.13 -9.24
N PRO A 87 9.21 0.96 -8.88
CA PRO A 87 8.80 0.00 -9.87
C PRO A 87 7.71 0.58 -10.80
N GLY A 88 7.66 0.04 -12.01
CA GLY A 88 6.61 0.35 -12.99
C GLY A 88 5.25 -0.17 -12.52
N PHE A 89 4.20 0.08 -13.31
CA PHE A 89 2.84 -0.38 -13.00
C PHE A 89 2.64 -1.89 -13.21
N THR A 90 3.56 -2.56 -13.89
CA THR A 90 3.49 -4.00 -14.14
C THR A 90 4.08 -4.78 -12.97
N GLY A 91 3.30 -5.72 -12.42
CA GLY A 91 3.77 -6.66 -11.38
C GLY A 91 3.75 -6.11 -9.95
N VAL A 92 3.31 -4.87 -9.73
CA VAL A 92 3.21 -4.25 -8.40
C VAL A 92 1.80 -4.26 -7.80
N GLY A 93 0.83 -4.79 -8.53
CA GLY A 93 -0.59 -4.71 -8.17
C GLY A 93 -1.21 -3.35 -8.52
N ARG A 94 -2.22 -2.93 -7.77
CA ARG A 94 -2.89 -1.64 -7.97
C ARG A 94 -2.16 -0.54 -7.21
N VAL A 95 -1.76 0.51 -7.92
CA VAL A 95 -1.18 1.71 -7.30
C VAL A 95 -2.31 2.55 -6.73
N VAL A 96 -2.27 2.75 -5.40
CA VAL A 96 -3.26 3.53 -4.66
C VAL A 96 -2.82 4.98 -4.50
N PHE A 97 -1.51 5.17 -4.31
CA PHE A 97 -0.88 6.48 -4.25
C PHE A 97 0.47 6.42 -4.93
N ARG A 98 0.82 7.48 -5.66
CA ARG A 98 2.19 7.71 -6.16
C ARG A 98 2.45 9.21 -6.19
N ARG A 99 3.45 9.63 -5.43
CA ARG A 99 3.94 11.01 -5.43
C ARG A 99 4.57 11.30 -6.80
N LYS A 100 4.36 12.50 -7.32
CA LYS A 100 5.10 12.98 -8.49
C LYS A 100 6.56 13.18 -8.08
N GLU A 101 7.48 12.51 -8.77
CA GLU A 101 8.91 12.68 -8.53
C GLU A 101 9.50 13.69 -9.53
N PRO A 102 10.49 14.49 -9.11
CA PRO A 102 11.23 15.33 -10.05
C PRO A 102 11.88 14.43 -11.11
N VAL A 103 11.78 14.83 -12.39
CA VAL A 103 12.50 14.15 -13.46
C VAL A 103 13.97 14.42 -13.24
N SER A 104 14.75 13.40 -12.87
CA SER A 104 16.21 13.49 -12.93
C SER A 104 16.58 13.70 -14.40
N GLY A 105 17.10 14.90 -14.71
CA GLY A 105 17.68 15.22 -16.02
C GLY A 105 19.01 14.50 -16.24
#